data_AF-A0A1I7URE0-F1
#
_entry.id   AF-A0A1I7URE0-F1
#
_cell.length_a   1.000
_cell.length_b   1.000
_cell.length_c   1.000
_cell.angle_alpha   90.00
_cell.angle_beta   90.00
_cell.angle_gamma   90.00
#
_symmetry.space_group_name_H-M   'P 1'
#
loop_
_entity.id
_entity.type
_entity.pdbx_description
1 polymer ?
#
loop_
_entity_poly.entity_id
_entity_poly.type
_entity_poly.pdbx_seq_one_letter_code
_entity_poly.pdbx_strand_id
1 'polypeptide(L)'
;MWILALDLLITILFPLRCRNFNLPIYFSLLFLLPVAYGITIVVFGFIHLDSDPLPMCNPPLSLPPKVKAPWYYLMMIFTILTVVFYTTALVLIYYKAHRHSTDIRYIERKALKTLKYLIFLFVMFRFITISIASLLIALGVDHEVVSLVSSYNIIAQLVTYSQNAYVCYFRSSEYRLLLSEQISKIHPILGKMLPKLSADSSVEGQQWHVSGTSIIPTKQFKSTVKKNKTIMCTPNINK
;
A
#
# COMPACT_ATOMS: atom_id res chain seq x y z
N MET A 1 -4.47 0.45 -7.77
CA MET A 1 -5.05 1.14 -6.61
C MET A 1 -6.43 0.59 -6.24
N TRP A 2 -7.39 0.56 -7.16
CA TRP A 2 -8.74 0.02 -6.89
C TRP A 2 -8.75 -1.38 -6.28
N ILE A 3 -7.84 -2.26 -6.71
CA ILE A 3 -7.67 -3.62 -6.17
C ILE A 3 -7.20 -3.61 -4.72
N LEU A 4 -6.24 -2.75 -4.38
CA LEU A 4 -5.77 -2.62 -2.99
C LEU A 4 -6.86 -2.05 -2.09
N ALA A 5 -7.70 -1.14 -2.62
CA ALA A 5 -8.87 -0.64 -1.91
C ALA A 5 -9.93 -1.73 -1.72
N LEU A 6 -10.14 -2.57 -2.74
CA LEU A 6 -11.04 -3.72 -2.67
C LEU A 6 -10.53 -4.77 -1.65
N ASP A 7 -9.25 -5.10 -1.67
CA ASP A 7 -8.62 -6.03 -0.73
C ASP A 7 -8.76 -5.55 0.72
N LEU A 8 -8.50 -4.25 0.95
CA LEU A 8 -8.73 -3.62 2.24
C LEU A 8 -10.20 -3.73 2.67
N LEU A 9 -11.14 -3.45 1.77
CA LEU A 9 -12.57 -3.52 2.06
C LEU A 9 -13.02 -4.95 2.40
N ILE A 10 -12.58 -5.95 1.62
CA ILE A 10 -12.87 -7.37 1.86
C ILE A 10 -12.34 -7.79 3.23
N THR A 11 -11.12 -7.38 3.57
CA THR A 11 -10.49 -7.67 4.86
C THR A 11 -11.28 -7.10 6.05
N ILE A 12 -11.87 -5.90 5.88
CA ILE A 12 -12.68 -5.25 6.92
C ILE A 12 -14.06 -5.90 7.04
N LEU A 13 -14.70 -6.24 5.92
CA LEU A 13 -16.04 -6.84 5.88
C LEU A 13 -16.04 -8.27 6.43
N PHE A 14 -15.02 -9.06 6.14
CA PHE A 14 -15.00 -10.49 6.44
C PHE A 14 -13.77 -10.93 7.26
N PRO A 15 -13.50 -10.32 8.43
CA PRO A 15 -12.28 -10.61 9.20
C PRO A 15 -12.15 -12.10 9.59
N LEU A 16 -13.28 -12.76 9.89
CA LEU A 16 -13.30 -14.17 10.27
C LEU A 16 -13.18 -15.12 9.07
N ARG A 17 -13.70 -14.72 7.90
CA ARG A 17 -13.64 -15.55 6.68
C ARG A 17 -12.28 -15.44 5.99
N CYS A 18 -11.63 -14.27 6.09
CA CYS A 18 -10.25 -14.08 5.65
C CYS A 18 -9.26 -15.05 6.30
N ARG A 19 -9.51 -15.47 7.55
CA ARG A 19 -8.69 -16.47 8.25
C ARG A 19 -8.79 -17.88 7.64
N ASN A 20 -9.90 -18.18 6.95
CA ASN A 20 -10.19 -19.49 6.38
C ASN A 20 -10.06 -19.52 4.85
N PHE A 21 -9.66 -18.42 4.21
CA PHE A 21 -9.44 -18.40 2.77
C PHE A 21 -8.17 -19.15 2.40
N ASN A 22 -8.26 -19.86 1.28
CA ASN A 22 -7.07 -20.31 0.57
C ASN A 22 -6.35 -19.10 -0.01
N LEU A 23 -5.45 -18.54 0.80
CA LEU A 23 -4.64 -17.37 0.51
C LEU A 23 -4.04 -17.37 -0.91
N PRO A 24 -3.41 -18.46 -1.41
CA PRO A 24 -2.82 -18.43 -2.75
C PRO A 24 -3.87 -18.29 -3.86
N ILE A 25 -5.05 -18.90 -3.70
CA ILE A 25 -6.13 -18.81 -4.70
C ILE A 25 -6.72 -17.40 -4.72
N TYR A 26 -6.99 -16.85 -3.53
CA TYR A 26 -7.52 -15.49 -3.40
C TYR A 26 -6.59 -14.44 -4.03
N PHE A 27 -5.29 -14.47 -3.70
CA PHE A 27 -4.33 -13.53 -4.29
C PHE A 27 -4.15 -13.74 -5.79
N SER A 28 -4.17 -14.98 -6.27
CA SER A 28 -4.07 -15.28 -7.70
C SER A 28 -5.23 -14.68 -8.49
N LEU A 29 -6.46 -14.83 -7.99
CA LEU A 29 -7.64 -14.23 -8.60
C LEU A 29 -7.56 -12.71 -8.58
N LEU A 30 -7.19 -12.13 -7.45
CA LEU A 30 -7.09 -10.69 -7.29
C LEU A 30 -6.01 -10.06 -8.20
N PHE A 31 -4.92 -10.79 -8.44
CA PHE A 31 -3.85 -10.40 -9.35
C PHE A 31 -4.17 -10.65 -10.83
N LEU A 32 -5.04 -11.61 -11.15
CA LEU A 32 -5.46 -11.90 -12.52
C LEU A 32 -6.21 -10.72 -13.16
N LEU A 33 -7.12 -10.07 -12.40
CA LEU A 33 -7.92 -8.94 -12.88
C LEU A 33 -7.09 -7.77 -13.48
N PRO A 34 -6.08 -7.22 -12.78
CA PRO A 34 -5.27 -6.12 -13.31
C PRO A 34 -4.36 -6.56 -14.44
N VAL A 35 -3.86 -7.79 -14.40
CA VAL A 35 -3.01 -8.34 -15.46
C VAL A 35 -3.81 -8.50 -16.74
N ALA A 36 -5.00 -9.10 -16.66
CA ALA A 36 -5.90 -9.24 -17.79
C ALA A 36 -6.24 -7.87 -18.40
N TYR A 37 -6.60 -6.89 -17.56
CA TYR A 37 -6.85 -5.52 -18.00
C TYR A 37 -5.64 -4.90 -18.71
N GLY A 38 -4.45 -5.03 -18.12
CA GLY A 38 -3.20 -4.51 -18.70
C GLY A 38 -2.91 -5.12 -20.06
N ILE A 39 -3.04 -6.44 -20.20
CA ILE A 39 -2.87 -7.15 -21.48
C ILE A 39 -3.86 -6.63 -22.52
N THR A 40 -5.15 -6.50 -22.16
CA THR A 40 -6.17 -6.00 -23.10
C THR A 40 -5.84 -4.61 -23.63
N ILE A 41 -5.44 -3.68 -22.77
CA ILE A 41 -5.09 -2.32 -23.21
C ILE A 41 -3.84 -2.31 -24.08
N VAL A 42 -2.82 -3.09 -23.74
CA VAL A 42 -1.58 -3.19 -24.54
C VAL A 42 -1.86 -3.76 -25.93
N VAL A 43 -2.60 -4.87 -26.00
CA VAL A 43 -2.99 -5.49 -27.28
C VAL A 43 -3.83 -4.52 -28.12
N PHE A 44 -4.80 -3.85 -27.51
CA PHE A 44 -5.67 -2.92 -28.22
C PHE A 44 -4.91 -1.67 -28.71
N GLY A 45 -3.96 -1.18 -27.91
CA GLY A 45 -3.04 -0.11 -28.28
C GLY A 45 -2.13 -0.50 -29.44
N PHE A 46 -1.62 -1.74 -29.45
CA PHE A 46 -0.78 -2.25 -30.53
C PHE A 46 -1.55 -2.39 -31.86
N ILE A 47 -2.79 -2.86 -31.82
CA ILE A 47 -3.64 -3.01 -33.02
C ILE A 47 -3.94 -1.66 -33.68
N HIS A 48 -4.08 -0.59 -32.89
CA HIS A 48 -4.46 0.74 -33.36
C HIS A 48 -3.29 1.72 -33.44
N LEU A 49 -2.06 1.22 -33.35
CA LEU A 49 -0.86 2.04 -33.29
C LEU A 49 -0.69 2.86 -34.58
N ASP A 50 -0.49 4.17 -34.42
CA ASP A 50 -0.14 5.12 -35.47
C ASP A 50 1.38 5.37 -35.50
N SER A 51 1.87 5.88 -36.63
CA SER A 51 3.30 6.19 -36.82
C SER A 51 3.65 7.63 -36.44
N ASP A 52 2.79 8.29 -35.69
CA ASP A 52 2.93 9.70 -35.34
C ASP A 52 3.98 9.90 -34.22
N PRO A 53 4.84 10.94 -34.33
CA PRO A 53 5.84 11.20 -33.32
C PRO A 53 5.19 11.63 -31.99
N LEU A 54 5.67 11.05 -30.89
CA LEU A 54 5.20 11.39 -29.54
C LEU A 54 5.96 12.60 -29.00
N PRO A 55 5.28 13.61 -28.42
CA PRO A 55 5.96 14.77 -27.86
C PRO A 55 6.71 14.45 -26.56
N MET A 56 6.26 13.43 -25.81
CA MET A 56 6.96 12.90 -24.63
C MET A 56 6.74 11.39 -24.50
N CYS A 57 7.78 10.68 -24.05
CA CYS A 57 7.70 9.25 -23.74
C CYS A 57 7.02 9.03 -22.39
N ASN A 58 5.69 9.00 -22.37
CA ASN A 58 4.92 8.57 -21.20
C ASN A 58 3.79 7.60 -21.58
N PRO A 59 3.35 6.72 -20.64
CA PRO A 59 2.40 5.66 -20.98
C PRO A 59 1.04 6.16 -21.52
N PRO A 60 0.43 7.25 -21.02
CA PRO A 60 -0.84 7.74 -21.58
C PRO A 60 -0.71 8.34 -22.99
N LEU A 61 0.43 8.94 -23.34
CA LEU A 61 0.64 9.54 -24.66
C LEU A 61 0.95 8.50 -25.73
N SER A 62 1.59 7.39 -25.36
CA SER A 62 1.84 6.28 -26.29
C SER A 62 0.57 5.55 -26.73
N LEU A 63 -0.59 5.88 -26.16
CA LEU A 63 -1.87 5.36 -26.65
C LEU A 63 -2.35 6.19 -27.86
N PRO A 64 -2.75 5.54 -28.96
CA PRO A 64 -3.32 6.22 -30.11
C PRO A 64 -4.65 6.91 -29.72
N PRO A 65 -5.05 8.01 -30.39
CA PRO A 65 -6.22 8.82 -30.01
C PRO A 65 -7.52 8.01 -29.83
N LYS A 66 -7.74 7.00 -30.68
CA LYS A 66 -8.92 6.10 -30.64
C LYS A 66 -8.99 5.27 -29.35
N VAL A 67 -7.85 4.92 -28.76
CA VAL A 67 -7.75 4.09 -27.55
C VAL A 67 -7.63 4.95 -26.29
N LYS A 68 -7.06 6.15 -26.42
CA LYS A 68 -6.80 7.11 -25.35
C LYS A 68 -8.09 7.52 -24.63
N ALA A 69 -9.12 7.95 -25.36
CA ALA A 69 -10.38 8.40 -24.75
C ALA A 69 -11.08 7.28 -23.94
N PRO A 70 -11.34 6.08 -24.50
CA PRO A 70 -11.89 4.96 -23.73
C PRO A 70 -11.05 4.61 -22.49
N TRP A 71 -9.72 4.64 -22.61
CA TRP A 71 -8.83 4.37 -21.49
C TRP A 71 -8.98 5.39 -20.36
N TYR A 72 -9.09 6.69 -20.67
CA TYR A 72 -9.32 7.74 -19.67
C TYR A 72 -10.66 7.55 -18.95
N TYR A 73 -11.73 7.23 -19.67
CA TYR A 73 -13.04 6.95 -19.06
C TYR A 73 -13.01 5.72 -18.14
N LEU A 74 -12.37 4.62 -18.57
CA LEU A 74 -12.19 3.44 -17.71
C LEU A 74 -11.35 3.75 -16.47
N MET A 75 -10.28 4.54 -16.62
CA MET A 75 -9.46 4.99 -15.49
C MET A 75 -10.23 5.89 -14.52
N MET A 76 -11.13 6.74 -15.02
CA MET A 76 -12.05 7.51 -14.20
C MET A 76 -13.00 6.59 -13.41
N ILE A 77 -13.59 5.57 -14.04
CA ILE A 77 -14.46 4.59 -13.37
C ILE A 77 -13.69 3.88 -12.23
N PHE A 78 -12.48 3.36 -12.50
CA PHE A 78 -11.66 2.73 -11.46
C PHE A 78 -11.28 3.69 -10.33
N THR A 79 -11.09 4.96 -10.65
CA THR A 79 -10.78 6.00 -9.67
C THR A 79 -11.98 6.28 -8.77
N ILE A 80 -13.19 6.39 -9.33
CA ILE A 80 -14.44 6.50 -8.57
C ILE A 80 -14.63 5.27 -7.67
N LEU A 81 -14.49 4.06 -8.21
CA LEU A 81 -14.59 2.81 -7.44
C LEU A 81 -13.59 2.77 -6.28
N THR A 82 -12.36 3.25 -6.49
CA THR A 82 -11.35 3.32 -5.42
C THR A 82 -11.80 4.23 -4.28
N VAL A 83 -12.37 5.40 -4.59
CA VAL A 83 -12.91 6.33 -3.58
C VAL A 83 -14.08 5.68 -2.83
N VAL A 84 -14.99 5.02 -3.54
CA VAL A 84 -16.13 4.30 -2.93
C VAL A 84 -15.65 3.20 -1.98
N PHE A 85 -14.67 2.38 -2.39
CA PHE A 85 -14.15 1.31 -1.54
C PHE A 85 -13.43 1.86 -0.30
N TYR A 86 -12.59 2.88 -0.46
CA TYR A 86 -11.90 3.46 0.69
C TYR A 86 -12.84 4.20 1.65
N THR A 87 -13.83 4.94 1.14
CA THR A 87 -14.83 5.61 1.99
C THR A 87 -15.69 4.59 2.73
N THR A 88 -16.14 3.53 2.05
CA THR A 88 -16.88 2.42 2.69
C THR A 88 -16.05 1.75 3.78
N ALA A 89 -14.78 1.44 3.50
CA ALA A 89 -13.84 0.90 4.47
C ALA A 89 -13.68 1.84 5.69
N LEU A 90 -13.56 3.15 5.46
CA LEU A 90 -13.43 4.16 6.51
C LEU A 90 -14.67 4.21 7.40
N VAL A 91 -15.86 4.23 6.80
CA VAL A 91 -17.14 4.25 7.53
C VAL A 91 -17.31 2.98 8.36
N LEU A 92 -16.99 1.81 7.80
CA LEU A 92 -17.08 0.53 8.52
C LEU A 92 -16.13 0.48 9.73
N ILE A 93 -14.87 0.87 9.56
CA ILE A 93 -13.92 0.91 10.67
C ILE A 93 -14.38 1.94 11.72
N TYR A 94 -14.90 3.09 11.30
CA TYR A 94 -15.39 4.12 12.22
C TYR A 94 -16.53 3.59 13.11
N TYR A 95 -17.53 2.93 12.52
CA TYR A 95 -18.61 2.31 13.29
C TYR A 95 -18.12 1.20 14.22
N LYS A 96 -17.17 0.38 13.76
CA LYS A 96 -16.61 -0.72 14.55
C LYS A 96 -15.77 -0.23 15.74
N ALA A 97 -14.99 0.83 15.55
CA ALA A 97 -14.20 1.49 16.59
C ALA A 97 -15.06 2.05 17.72
N HIS A 98 -16.29 2.45 17.42
CA HIS A 98 -17.21 2.93 18.46
C HIS A 98 -17.82 1.79 19.30
N ARG A 99 -17.88 0.55 18.78
CA ARG A 99 -18.52 -0.59 19.47
C ARG A 99 -17.58 -1.42 20.35
N HIS A 100 -16.28 -1.47 20.07
CA HIS A 100 -15.34 -2.39 20.74
C HIS A 100 -14.56 -1.79 21.93
N SER A 101 -13.98 -2.68 22.74
CA SER A 101 -13.14 -2.41 23.93
C SER A 101 -11.91 -1.56 23.62
N THR A 102 -11.27 -1.02 24.67
CA THR A 102 -10.22 0.01 24.61
C THR A 102 -9.01 -0.34 23.73
N ASP A 103 -8.60 -1.61 23.69
CA ASP A 103 -7.38 -2.05 23.02
C ASP A 103 -7.55 -2.25 21.50
N ILE A 104 -8.63 -2.93 21.08
CA ILE A 104 -9.02 -3.05 19.65
C ILE A 104 -9.23 -1.66 19.02
N ARG A 105 -9.78 -0.73 19.81
CA ARG A 105 -10.01 0.66 19.41
C ARG A 105 -8.70 1.41 19.09
N TYR A 106 -7.56 1.06 19.69
CA TYR A 106 -6.28 1.70 19.35
C TYR A 106 -5.82 1.32 17.94
N ILE A 107 -5.87 0.02 17.60
CA ILE A 107 -5.50 -0.50 16.28
C ILE A 107 -6.40 0.10 15.20
N GLU A 108 -7.72 0.11 15.43
CA GLU A 108 -8.70 0.67 14.49
C GLU A 108 -8.51 2.17 14.29
N ARG A 109 -8.18 2.94 15.35
CA ARG A 109 -7.84 4.37 15.22
C ARG A 109 -6.56 4.62 14.44
N LYS A 110 -5.54 3.77 14.59
CA LYS A 110 -4.31 3.85 13.78
C LYS A 110 -4.63 3.59 12.31
N ALA A 111 -5.42 2.56 12.02
CA ALA A 111 -5.88 2.23 10.67
C ALA A 111 -6.72 3.36 10.05
N LEU A 112 -7.67 3.95 10.79
CA LEU A 112 -8.47 5.10 10.35
C LEU A 112 -7.61 6.30 9.97
N LYS A 113 -6.60 6.64 10.79
CA LYS A 113 -5.69 7.74 10.46
C LYS A 113 -4.96 7.47 9.15
N THR A 114 -4.38 6.27 8.99
CA THR A 114 -3.67 5.87 7.76
C THR A 114 -4.60 5.93 6.54
N LEU A 115 -5.80 5.34 6.64
CA LEU A 115 -6.78 5.31 5.56
C LEU A 115 -7.23 6.72 5.16
N LYS A 116 -7.42 7.63 6.13
CA LYS A 116 -7.73 9.03 5.84
C LYS A 116 -6.64 9.70 4.98
N TYR A 117 -5.36 9.47 5.30
CA TYR A 117 -4.26 10.00 4.48
C TYR A 117 -4.23 9.37 3.09
N LEU A 118 -4.47 8.06 2.97
CA LEU A 118 -4.54 7.38 1.66
C LEU A 118 -5.64 7.98 0.78
N ILE A 119 -6.85 8.17 1.31
CA ILE A 119 -7.96 8.79 0.58
C ILE A 119 -7.60 10.22 0.17
N PHE A 120 -7.09 11.02 1.11
CA PHE A 120 -6.76 12.42 0.85
C PHE A 120 -5.73 12.55 -0.28
N LEU A 121 -4.61 11.82 -0.20
CA LEU A 121 -3.58 11.85 -1.24
C LEU A 121 -4.10 11.32 -2.57
N PHE A 122 -4.89 10.25 -2.55
CA PHE A 122 -5.49 9.69 -3.76
C PHE A 122 -6.42 10.70 -4.45
N VAL A 123 -7.26 11.42 -3.69
CA VAL A 123 -8.15 12.43 -4.26
C VAL A 123 -7.34 13.59 -4.84
N MET A 124 -6.39 14.12 -4.07
CA MET A 124 -5.57 15.26 -4.48
C MET A 124 -4.76 14.99 -5.75
N PHE A 125 -4.07 13.85 -5.81
CA PHE A 125 -3.14 13.55 -6.90
C PHE A 125 -3.77 12.79 -8.07
N ARG A 126 -4.70 11.87 -7.81
CA ARG A 126 -5.26 10.99 -8.85
C ARG A 126 -6.64 11.40 -9.30
N PHE A 127 -7.56 11.64 -8.37
CA PHE A 127 -8.96 11.93 -8.72
C PHE A 127 -9.08 13.25 -9.47
N ILE A 128 -8.41 14.30 -9.01
CA ILE A 128 -8.44 15.62 -9.68
C ILE A 128 -7.81 15.52 -11.07
N THR A 129 -6.61 14.94 -11.19
CA THR A 129 -5.89 14.89 -12.47
C THR A 129 -6.59 14.06 -13.53
N ILE A 130 -7.14 12.89 -13.17
CA ILE A 130 -7.92 12.07 -14.12
C ILE A 130 -9.23 12.75 -14.50
N SER A 131 -9.85 13.49 -13.58
CA SER A 131 -11.09 14.23 -13.85
C SER A 131 -10.88 15.36 -14.83
N ILE A 132 -9.83 16.16 -14.63
CA ILE A 132 -9.44 17.23 -15.56
C ILE A 132 -9.17 16.65 -16.94
N ALA A 133 -8.34 15.60 -17.04
CA ALA A 133 -8.01 14.98 -18.33
C ALA A 133 -9.25 14.43 -19.05
N SER A 134 -10.13 13.74 -18.32
CA SER A 134 -11.34 13.16 -18.89
C SER A 134 -12.36 14.23 -19.30
N LEU A 135 -12.46 15.33 -18.54
CA LEU A 135 -13.33 16.46 -18.89
C LEU A 135 -12.85 17.18 -20.15
N LEU A 136 -11.54 17.43 -20.29
CA LEU A 136 -10.98 18.05 -21.49
C LEU A 136 -11.25 17.19 -22.74
N ILE A 137 -11.11 15.87 -22.62
CA ILE A 137 -11.44 14.92 -23.70
C ILE A 137 -12.95 14.95 -24.00
N ALA A 138 -13.81 14.96 -22.98
CA ALA A 138 -15.26 14.97 -23.15
C ALA A 138 -15.79 16.26 -23.81
N LEU A 139 -15.14 17.40 -23.53
CA LEU A 139 -15.47 18.69 -24.13
C LEU A 139 -14.92 18.87 -25.55
N GLY A 140 -14.16 17.90 -26.07
CA GLY A 140 -13.55 17.98 -27.40
C GLY A 140 -12.50 19.11 -27.51
N VAL A 141 -11.81 19.41 -26.40
CA VAL A 141 -10.70 20.39 -26.40
C VAL A 141 -9.58 19.89 -27.31
N ASP A 142 -8.88 20.84 -27.91
CA ASP A 142 -7.79 20.58 -28.83
C ASP A 142 -6.76 19.55 -28.32
N HIS A 143 -6.29 18.71 -29.25
CA HIS A 143 -5.42 17.58 -28.94
C HIS A 143 -4.06 18.01 -28.37
N GLU A 144 -3.54 19.19 -28.72
CA GLU A 144 -2.28 19.70 -28.18
C GLU A 144 -2.42 20.03 -26.70
N VAL A 145 -3.52 20.66 -26.30
CA VAL A 145 -3.81 21.00 -24.89
C VAL A 145 -3.99 19.74 -24.06
N VAL A 146 -4.75 18.76 -24.57
CA VAL A 146 -4.93 17.46 -23.90
C VAL A 146 -3.60 16.71 -23.76
N SER A 147 -2.74 16.79 -24.78
CA SER A 147 -1.40 16.20 -24.76
C SER A 147 -0.50 16.86 -23.71
N LEU A 148 -0.51 18.20 -23.63
CA LEU A 148 0.24 18.95 -22.63
C LEU A 148 -0.19 18.60 -21.20
N VAL A 149 -1.50 18.57 -20.94
CA VAL A 149 -2.04 18.17 -19.63
C VAL A 149 -1.65 16.73 -19.29
N SER A 150 -1.73 15.82 -20.27
CA SER A 150 -1.32 14.42 -20.10
C SER A 150 0.17 14.29 -19.76
N SER A 151 1.03 15.12 -20.36
CA SER A 151 2.47 15.17 -20.10
C SER A 151 2.79 15.49 -18.64
N TYR A 152 2.13 16.47 -18.03
CA TYR A 152 2.38 16.84 -16.64
C TYR A 152 1.67 15.93 -15.63
N ASN A 153 0.53 15.36 -16.01
CA ASN A 153 -0.22 14.44 -15.15
C ASN A 153 0.61 13.23 -14.70
N ILE A 154 1.65 12.84 -15.44
CA ILE A 154 2.52 11.72 -15.06
C ILE A 154 3.17 11.93 -13.69
N ILE A 155 3.50 13.17 -13.30
CA ILE A 155 4.14 13.46 -12.02
C ILE A 155 3.19 13.10 -10.87
N ALA A 156 1.92 13.50 -10.98
CA ALA A 156 0.91 13.14 -10.00
C ALA A 156 0.60 11.64 -9.99
N GLN A 157 0.73 10.97 -11.13
CA GLN A 157 0.60 9.51 -11.22
C GLN A 157 1.71 8.78 -10.48
N LEU A 158 2.96 9.23 -10.59
CA LEU A 158 4.10 8.64 -9.87
C LEU A 158 3.91 8.71 -8.36
N VAL A 159 3.42 9.84 -7.85
CA VAL A 159 3.05 9.99 -6.43
C VAL A 159 1.98 8.97 -6.07
N THR A 160 0.93 8.88 -6.89
CA THR A 160 -0.17 7.93 -6.65
C THR A 160 0.30 6.48 -6.62
N TYR A 161 1.16 6.05 -7.54
CA TYR A 161 1.65 4.66 -7.61
C TYR A 161 2.43 4.24 -6.36
N SER A 162 3.17 5.18 -5.78
CA SER A 162 4.02 4.93 -4.62
C SER A 162 3.36 5.26 -3.27
N GLN A 163 2.24 6.00 -3.27
CA GLN A 163 1.62 6.52 -2.05
C GLN A 163 1.29 5.42 -1.03
N ASN A 164 0.78 4.26 -1.49
CA ASN A 164 0.33 3.21 -0.57
C ASN A 164 1.52 2.61 0.19
N ALA A 165 2.66 2.43 -0.48
CA ALA A 165 3.87 1.93 0.16
C ALA A 165 4.41 2.95 1.18
N TYR A 166 4.55 4.22 0.78
CA TYR A 166 5.09 5.26 1.66
C TYR A 166 4.18 5.55 2.86
N VAL A 167 2.88 5.69 2.66
CA VAL A 167 1.95 5.96 3.76
C VAL A 167 1.91 4.78 4.74
N CYS A 168 1.91 3.53 4.25
CA CYS A 168 2.01 2.36 5.13
C CYS A 168 3.34 2.32 5.90
N TYR A 169 4.47 2.63 5.25
CA TYR A 169 5.78 2.69 5.88
C TYR A 169 5.86 3.73 7.01
N PHE A 170 5.40 4.95 6.78
CA PHE A 170 5.47 5.99 7.82
C PHE A 170 4.49 5.75 8.97
N ARG A 171 3.32 5.14 8.70
CA ARG A 171 2.24 5.03 9.69
C ARG A 171 2.19 3.70 10.42
N SER A 172 2.68 2.61 9.84
CA SER A 172 2.65 1.28 10.43
C SER A 172 4.04 0.81 10.86
N SER A 173 4.25 0.71 12.18
CA SER A 173 5.42 0.11 12.80
C SER A 173 5.62 -1.35 12.36
N GLU A 174 4.52 -2.12 12.32
CA GLU A 174 4.52 -3.52 11.87
C GLU A 174 5.01 -3.65 10.43
N TYR A 175 4.54 -2.76 9.55
CA TYR A 175 4.95 -2.78 8.14
C TYR A 175 6.45 -2.49 8.01
N ARG A 176 6.99 -1.55 8.79
CA ARG A 176 8.44 -1.27 8.80
C ARG A 176 9.25 -2.47 9.28
N LEU A 177 8.79 -3.13 10.34
CA LEU A 177 9.44 -4.32 10.88
C LEU A 177 9.50 -5.42 9.83
N LEU A 178 8.35 -5.81 9.28
CA LEU A 178 8.26 -6.87 8.27
C LEU A 178 9.07 -6.54 7.02
N LEU A 179 9.02 -5.29 6.55
CA LEU A 179 9.82 -4.85 5.41
C LEU A 179 11.32 -4.95 5.70
N SER A 180 11.76 -4.56 6.90
CA SER A 180 13.16 -4.68 7.30
C SER A 180 13.62 -6.14 7.41
N GLU A 181 12.75 -7.04 7.88
CA GLU A 181 13.01 -8.48 7.90
C GLU A 181 13.13 -9.06 6.49
N GLN A 182 12.24 -8.67 5.57
CA GLN A 182 12.30 -9.10 4.18
C GLN A 182 13.58 -8.62 3.50
N ILE A 183 13.93 -7.34 3.67
CA ILE A 183 15.15 -6.76 3.09
C ILE A 183 16.40 -7.42 3.68
N SER A 184 16.44 -7.69 4.98
CA SER A 184 17.60 -8.35 5.60
C SER A 184 17.79 -9.80 5.15
N LYS A 185 16.71 -10.51 4.79
CA LYS A 185 16.78 -11.86 4.20
C LYS A 185 17.30 -11.85 2.76
N ILE A 186 16.91 -10.84 1.96
CA ILE A 186 17.31 -10.73 0.56
C ILE A 186 18.71 -10.14 0.43
N HIS A 187 19.02 -9.08 1.19
CA HIS A 187 20.30 -8.37 1.12
C HIS A 187 20.84 -8.08 2.54
N PRO A 188 21.65 -8.99 3.11
CA PRO A 188 22.07 -8.92 4.51
C PRO A 188 22.89 -7.68 4.86
N ILE A 189 23.61 -7.09 3.89
CA ILE A 189 24.37 -5.84 4.07
C ILE A 189 23.42 -4.64 4.21
N LEU A 190 22.32 -4.62 3.45
CA LEU A 190 21.33 -3.54 3.49
C LEU A 190 20.49 -3.63 4.76
N GLY A 191 20.20 -4.87 5.21
CA GLY A 191 19.56 -5.14 6.49
C GLY A 191 20.36 -4.67 7.71
N LYS A 192 21.70 -4.53 7.61
CA LYS A 192 22.54 -3.96 8.67
C LYS A 192 22.49 -2.43 8.71
N MET A 193 22.19 -1.76 7.58
CA MET A 193 22.08 -0.30 7.49
C MET A 193 20.68 0.21 7.83
N LEU A 194 19.66 -0.62 7.67
CA LEU A 194 18.31 -0.25 8.11
C LEU A 194 18.29 -0.12 9.63
N PRO A 195 17.67 0.94 10.17
CA PRO A 195 17.46 1.04 11.61
C PRO A 195 16.69 -0.20 12.04
N LYS A 196 17.33 -1.07 12.83
CA LYS A 196 16.61 -2.08 13.58
C LYS A 196 15.73 -1.28 14.53
N LEU A 197 14.46 -1.08 14.17
CA LEU A 197 13.49 -0.58 15.14
C LEU A 197 13.45 -1.64 16.23
N SER A 198 14.18 -1.40 17.33
CA SER A 198 14.03 -2.20 18.53
C SER A 198 12.55 -2.28 18.84
N ALA A 199 12.07 -3.49 19.05
CA ALA A 199 10.73 -3.79 19.51
C ALA A 199 10.45 -3.25 20.93
N ASP A 200 11.24 -2.32 21.45
CA ASP A 200 11.16 -1.77 22.80
C ASP A 200 10.14 -0.64 22.95
N SER A 201 9.23 -0.44 21.99
CA SER A 201 8.13 0.54 22.13
C SER A 201 6.71 -0.05 22.09
N SER A 202 6.55 -1.37 22.27
CA SER A 202 5.20 -1.94 22.46
C SER A 202 5.10 -3.20 23.33
N VAL A 203 6.10 -3.53 24.16
CA VAL A 203 6.05 -4.76 24.97
C VAL A 203 5.13 -4.65 26.20
N GLU A 204 4.60 -3.48 26.55
CA GLU A 204 3.72 -3.34 27.72
C GLU A 204 2.22 -3.28 27.39
N GLY A 205 1.77 -4.01 26.36
CA GLY A 205 0.33 -4.06 26.06
C GLY A 205 -0.20 -5.13 25.13
N GLN A 206 0.61 -6.00 24.51
CA GLN A 206 0.08 -7.01 23.57
C GLN A 206 0.54 -8.42 23.89
N GLN A 207 -0.01 -8.99 24.95
CA GLN A 207 -0.02 -10.43 25.16
C GLN A 207 -1.17 -11.01 24.33
N TRP A 208 -0.87 -11.33 23.07
CA TRP A 208 -1.76 -12.14 22.25
C TRP A 208 -1.86 -13.53 22.89
N HIS A 209 -3.01 -13.86 23.48
CA HIS A 209 -3.39 -15.24 23.75
C HIS A 209 -3.64 -15.94 22.40
N VAL A 210 -2.55 -16.34 21.75
CA VAL A 210 -2.58 -17.26 20.62
C VAL A 210 -2.86 -18.63 21.23
N SER A 211 -4.13 -19.05 21.23
CA SER A 211 -4.49 -20.44 21.48
C SER A 211 -3.64 -21.32 20.57
N GLY A 212 -2.85 -22.18 21.21
CA GLY A 212 -1.73 -22.88 20.59
C GLY A 212 -2.12 -23.66 19.34
N THR A 213 -1.55 -23.29 18.21
CA THR A 213 -1.15 -24.16 17.10
C THR A 213 -0.43 -23.29 16.06
N SER A 214 0.88 -23.14 16.25
CA SER A 214 1.76 -22.46 15.28
C SER A 214 1.90 -23.29 14.01
N ILE A 215 1.58 -22.72 12.85
CA ILE A 215 1.78 -23.34 11.53
C ILE A 215 3.25 -23.15 11.03
N ILE A 216 4.12 -22.55 11.83
CA ILE A 216 5.55 -22.39 11.51
C ILE A 216 6.36 -22.81 12.75
N PRO A 217 7.23 -23.83 12.68
CA PRO A 217 8.10 -24.17 13.80
C PRO A 217 9.21 -23.12 13.87
N THR A 218 8.97 -22.01 14.56
CA THR A 218 10.04 -21.12 14.99
C THR A 218 10.79 -21.80 16.13
N LYS A 219 12.00 -22.27 15.84
CA LYS A 219 12.97 -22.79 16.82
C LYS A 219 13.10 -21.76 17.94
N GLN A 220 12.76 -22.12 19.18
CA GLN A 220 12.93 -21.22 20.31
C GLN A 220 14.41 -20.87 20.49
N PHE A 221 14.73 -19.59 20.37
CA PHE A 221 16.07 -19.09 20.62
C PHE A 221 16.25 -18.95 22.14
N LYS A 222 17.01 -19.87 22.76
CA LYS A 222 17.42 -19.76 24.16
C LYS A 222 18.28 -18.50 24.32
N SER A 223 17.78 -17.53 25.06
CA SER A 223 18.54 -16.37 25.53
C SER A 223 19.54 -16.82 26.61
N THR A 224 20.80 -16.99 26.23
CA THR A 224 21.91 -17.15 27.18
C THR A 224 22.34 -15.76 27.65
N VAL A 225 21.79 -15.31 28.78
CA VAL A 225 22.30 -14.12 29.48
C VAL A 225 23.67 -14.45 30.07
N LYS A 226 24.75 -13.99 29.43
CA LYS A 226 26.10 -13.96 30.01
C LYS A 226 26.16 -12.79 31.00
N LYS A 227 26.15 -13.08 32.30
CA LYS A 227 26.53 -12.11 33.34
C LYS A 227 28.04 -11.84 33.22
N ASN A 228 28.42 -10.65 32.74
CA ASN A 228 29.78 -10.16 32.89
C ASN A 228 30.00 -9.74 34.36
N LYS A 229 30.94 -10.38 35.04
CA LYS A 229 31.49 -9.94 36.32
C LYS A 229 32.34 -8.70 36.08
N THR A 230 31.94 -7.57 36.65
CA THR A 230 32.77 -6.37 36.75
C THR A 230 33.84 -6.61 37.81
N ILE A 231 35.11 -6.63 37.39
CA ILE A 231 36.28 -6.55 38.27
C ILE A 231 36.41 -5.08 38.67
N MET A 232 36.27 -4.77 39.95
CA MET A 232 36.58 -3.45 40.49
C MET A 232 37.71 -3.61 41.52
N CYS A 233 38.91 -3.22 41.13
CA CYS A 233 40.06 -3.06 42.02
C CYS A 233 39.85 -1.81 42.88
N THR A 234 40.02 -1.93 44.19
CA THR A 234 40.42 -0.79 45.05
C THR A 234 41.45 -1.27 46.08
N PRO A 235 42.39 -0.38 46.49
CA PRO A 235 43.58 -0.78 47.21
C PRO A 235 43.39 -0.79 48.72
N ASN A 236 44.18 -1.67 49.33
CA ASN A 236 44.42 -1.86 50.75
C ASN A 236 45.03 -0.59 51.40
N ILE A 237 44.44 -0.10 52.50
CA ILE A 237 45.17 0.68 53.52
C ILE A 237 44.72 0.18 54.91
N ASN A 238 45.73 -0.26 55.66
CA ASN A 238 45.71 -0.78 57.03
C ASN A 238 45.51 0.30 58.10
N LYS A 239 45.08 -0.21 59.28
CA LYS A 239 45.11 0.35 60.65
C LYS A 239 43.98 1.29 61.06
#